data_AF-A0AAE1AQG8-F1
#
_entry.id   AF-A0AAE1AQG8-F1
#
_cell.length_a   1.000
_cell.length_b   1.000
_cell.length_c   1.000
_cell.angle_alpha   90.00
_cell.angle_beta   90.00
_cell.angle_gamma   90.00
#
_symmetry.space_group_name_H-M   'P 1'
#
loop_
_entity.id
_entity.type
_entity.pdbx_description
1 polymer ?
#
loop_
_entity_poly.entity_id
_entity_poly.type
_entity_poly.pdbx_seq_one_letter_code
_entity_poly.pdbx_strand_id
1 'polypeptide(L)'
;MKRWNVCKKTIDIDIEKMKRWNVCKKTIDIDIEKMKRWNVCKKTIDIDIEKMKRWNVCKKTIDIDIEKMKRWNVCKKTIDIDIEKMKRWNVCKKTIDIDIEKMKRWNVCKKTIDIDIEKMKRWNVCKKTIDIDIEKMKRWNVCKKTIDIDIEKMKRWNVCKKTIDIDIER
;
A
#
# COMPACT_ATOMS: atom_id res chain seq x y z
N MET A 1 -8.37 12.23 25.50
CA MET A 1 -8.17 12.14 24.02
C MET A 1 -6.71 12.41 23.71
N LYS A 2 -5.87 11.38 23.49
CA LYS A 2 -4.42 11.56 23.30
C LYS A 2 -4.13 12.08 21.88
N ARG A 3 -3.56 13.29 21.80
CA ARG A 3 -2.96 13.89 20.59
C ARG A 3 -1.47 14.07 20.89
N TRP A 4 -0.61 13.53 20.04
CA TRP A 4 0.84 13.57 20.26
C TRP A 4 1.52 14.31 19.12
N ASN A 5 2.34 15.30 19.47
CA ASN A 5 3.33 15.93 18.60
C ASN A 5 4.68 15.74 19.29
N VAL A 6 5.61 15.02 18.66
CA VAL A 6 6.91 14.73 19.27
C VAL A 6 8.03 15.06 18.28
N CYS A 7 9.08 15.74 18.75
CA CYS A 7 10.33 16.03 18.03
C CYS A 7 11.54 15.48 18.84
N LYS A 8 11.96 14.23 18.56
CA LYS A 8 13.16 13.54 19.09
C LYS A 8 13.78 12.74 17.94
N LYS A 9 15.06 12.37 17.98
CA LYS A 9 15.75 11.67 16.88
C LYS A 9 15.18 10.26 16.60
N THR A 10 14.87 9.52 17.67
CA THR A 10 14.28 8.17 17.65
C THR A 10 13.03 8.15 18.55
N ILE A 11 12.12 7.21 18.30
CA ILE A 11 10.93 6.90 19.10
C ILE A 11 10.80 5.38 19.13
N ASP A 12 10.46 4.86 20.29
CA ASP A 12 9.90 3.52 20.53
C ASP A 12 8.68 3.68 21.45
N ILE A 13 7.49 3.25 21.03
CA ILE A 13 6.22 3.44 21.77
C ILE A 13 5.20 2.34 21.44
N ASP A 14 4.63 1.76 22.50
CA ASP A 14 3.40 0.96 22.47
C ASP A 14 2.14 1.76 22.80
N ILE A 15 1.09 1.61 21.98
CA ILE A 15 -0.17 2.33 22.17
C ILE A 15 -1.40 1.46 21.92
N GLU A 16 -2.24 1.29 22.92
CA GLU A 16 -3.54 0.61 22.75
C GLU A 16 -4.49 1.40 21.81
N LYS A 17 -4.71 2.70 22.07
CA LYS A 17 -5.65 3.51 21.28
C LYS A 17 -5.13 4.91 20.97
N MET A 18 -5.02 5.23 19.68
CA MET A 18 -4.67 6.56 19.22
C MET A 18 -5.67 7.14 18.21
N LYS A 19 -6.13 8.37 18.46
CA LYS A 19 -7.05 9.07 17.55
C LYS A 19 -6.32 9.80 16.43
N ARG A 20 -5.21 10.47 16.73
CA ARG A 20 -4.46 11.24 15.74
C ARG A 20 -2.99 11.36 16.13
N TRP A 21 -2.11 11.11 15.18
CA TRP A 21 -0.68 11.34 15.30
C TRP A 21 -0.16 12.09 14.09
N ASN A 22 0.61 13.16 14.35
CA ASN A 22 1.40 13.85 13.35
C ASN A 22 2.87 13.82 13.80
N VAL A 23 3.80 13.38 12.93
CA VAL A 23 5.21 13.28 13.32
C VAL A 23 6.17 13.63 12.19
N CYS A 24 7.23 14.38 12.54
CA CYS A 24 8.36 14.73 11.68
C CYS A 24 9.70 14.38 12.39
N LYS A 25 10.36 13.27 12.05
CA LYS A 25 11.61 12.75 12.67
C LYS A 25 12.44 11.87 11.71
N LYS A 26 13.59 11.38 12.16
CA LYS A 26 14.51 10.54 11.36
C LYS A 26 14.11 9.05 11.36
N THR A 27 13.87 8.46 12.54
CA THR A 27 13.51 7.03 12.71
C THR A 27 12.34 6.86 13.69
N ILE A 28 11.55 5.81 13.53
CA ILE A 28 10.44 5.38 14.40
C ILE A 28 10.44 3.86 14.43
N ASP A 29 10.21 3.31 15.62
CA ASP A 29 9.60 2.00 15.85
C ASP A 29 8.33 2.17 16.71
N ILE A 30 7.20 1.56 16.34
CA ILE A 30 5.88 1.75 17.00
C ILE A 30 4.98 0.53 16.81
N ASP A 31 4.35 0.09 17.90
CA ASP A 31 3.21 -0.83 17.90
C ASP A 31 1.89 -0.14 18.33
N ILE A 32 0.83 -0.31 17.53
CA ILE A 32 -0.50 0.26 17.85
C ILE A 32 -1.64 -0.74 17.62
N GLU A 33 -2.44 -1.01 18.65
CA GLU A 33 -3.65 -1.83 18.48
C GLU A 33 -4.71 -1.08 17.64
N LYS A 34 -5.05 0.17 17.98
CA LYS A 34 -6.07 0.95 17.22
C LYS A 34 -5.63 2.37 16.87
N MET A 35 -5.41 2.62 15.58
CA MET A 35 -5.09 3.94 15.03
C MET A 35 -6.19 4.49 14.11
N LYS A 36 -6.70 5.69 14.41
CA LYS A 36 -7.72 6.33 13.53
C LYS A 36 -7.12 7.16 12.40
N ARG A 37 -6.08 7.96 12.66
CA ARG A 37 -5.51 8.87 11.67
C ARG A 37 -4.02 9.09 11.93
N TRP A 38 -3.21 8.81 10.94
CA TRP A 38 -1.78 9.08 11.01
C TRP A 38 -1.35 9.90 9.79
N ASN A 39 -0.67 11.01 10.04
CA ASN A 39 0.05 11.77 9.02
C ASN A 39 1.54 11.82 9.38
N VAL A 40 2.41 11.50 8.43
CA VAL A 40 3.85 11.42 8.71
C VAL A 40 4.72 11.93 7.56
N CYS A 41 5.75 12.71 7.91
CA CYS A 41 6.83 13.17 7.02
C CYS A 41 8.20 12.78 7.61
N LYS A 42 8.84 11.70 7.12
CA LYS A 42 10.10 11.10 7.70
C LYS A 42 11.00 10.39 6.69
N LYS A 43 12.20 9.98 7.15
CA LYS A 43 13.21 9.23 6.39
C LYS A 43 12.99 7.70 6.47
N THR A 44 12.91 7.11 7.68
CA THR A 44 12.78 5.65 7.89
C THR A 44 11.74 5.29 8.94
N ILE A 45 10.91 4.32 8.54
CA ILE A 45 9.68 3.72 9.09
C ILE A 45 9.72 2.26 9.54
N ASP A 46 9.54 1.89 10.80
CA ASP A 46 9.06 0.55 11.18
C ASP A 46 7.83 0.65 12.09
N ILE A 47 6.76 -0.09 11.76
CA ILE A 47 5.43 -0.01 12.42
C ILE A 47 4.66 -1.33 12.29
N ASP A 48 4.09 -1.80 13.40
CA ASP A 48 2.96 -2.74 13.45
C ASP A 48 1.65 -2.03 13.88
N ILE A 49 0.54 -2.29 13.16
CA ILE A 49 -0.79 -1.85 13.54
C ILE A 49 -1.87 -2.92 13.32
N GLU A 50 -2.57 -3.33 14.38
CA GLU A 50 -3.73 -4.22 14.22
C GLU A 50 -4.88 -3.54 13.43
N LYS A 51 -5.28 -2.31 13.81
CA LYS A 51 -6.39 -1.60 13.13
C LYS A 51 -6.07 -0.16 12.76
N MET A 52 -5.91 0.10 11.46
CA MET A 52 -5.69 1.44 10.90
C MET A 52 -6.85 1.94 10.04
N LYS A 53 -7.43 3.10 10.39
CA LYS A 53 -8.52 3.70 9.58
C LYS A 53 -8.03 4.57 8.43
N ARG A 54 -7.02 5.41 8.65
CA ARG A 54 -6.54 6.37 7.64
C ARG A 54 -5.07 6.68 7.83
N TRP A 55 -4.30 6.46 6.79
CA TRP A 55 -2.90 6.83 6.74
C TRP A 55 -2.61 7.71 5.53
N ASN A 56 -1.99 8.87 5.79
CA ASN A 56 -1.39 9.69 4.75
C ASN A 56 0.12 9.83 5.02
N VAL A 57 0.93 9.62 3.98
CA VAL A 57 2.39 9.59 4.15
C VAL A 57 3.15 10.22 2.98
N CYS A 58 4.17 11.02 3.32
CA CYS A 58 5.18 11.56 2.41
C CYS A 58 6.60 11.19 2.90
N LYS A 59 7.30 10.21 2.29
CA LYS A 59 8.59 9.66 2.81
C LYS A 59 9.55 9.06 1.74
N LYS A 60 10.76 8.68 2.19
CA LYS A 60 11.79 7.98 1.40
C LYS A 60 11.69 6.45 1.48
N THR A 61 11.68 5.86 2.70
CA THR A 61 11.62 4.41 2.95
C THR A 61 10.65 4.10 4.09
N ILE A 62 9.97 2.95 4.03
CA ILE A 62 9.00 2.45 5.01
C ILE A 62 8.98 0.94 4.93
N ASP A 63 8.92 0.33 6.11
CA ASP A 63 8.47 -1.03 6.38
C ASP A 63 7.26 -0.96 7.33
N ILE A 64 6.22 -1.76 7.06
CA ILE A 64 4.93 -1.73 7.76
C ILE A 64 4.25 -3.11 7.68
N ASP A 65 3.75 -3.57 8.83
CA ASP A 65 2.71 -4.59 8.95
C ASP A 65 1.38 -3.97 9.42
N ILE A 66 0.26 -4.36 8.80
CA ILE A 66 -1.09 -3.98 9.25
C ILE A 66 -2.10 -5.12 9.01
N GLU A 67 -2.73 -5.61 10.09
CA GLU A 67 -3.83 -6.58 9.95
C GLU A 67 -5.05 -5.97 9.19
N LYS A 68 -5.53 -4.78 9.61
CA LYS A 68 -6.72 -4.15 8.98
C LYS A 68 -6.51 -2.68 8.61
N MET A 69 -6.41 -2.41 7.31
CA MET A 69 -6.29 -1.06 6.76
C MET A 69 -7.53 -0.62 5.95
N LYS A 70 -8.15 0.50 6.34
CA LYS A 70 -9.32 1.03 5.59
C LYS A 70 -8.95 1.95 4.43
N ARG A 71 -7.99 2.85 4.61
CA ARG A 71 -7.64 3.86 3.60
C ARG A 71 -6.18 4.26 3.73
N TRP A 72 -5.46 4.09 2.63
CA TRP A 72 -4.08 4.54 2.52
C TRP A 72 -3.91 5.46 1.32
N ASN A 73 -3.37 6.65 1.56
CA ASN A 73 -2.87 7.53 0.53
C ASN A 73 -1.36 7.77 0.70
N VAL A 74 -0.59 7.63 -0.37
CA VAL A 74 0.87 7.74 -0.27
C VAL A 74 1.52 8.44 -1.47
N CYS A 75 2.52 9.28 -1.18
CA CYS A 75 3.47 9.84 -2.16
C CYS A 75 4.93 9.55 -1.71
N LYS A 76 5.68 8.67 -2.39
CA LYS A 76 7.04 8.22 -1.97
C LYS A 76 8.01 7.73 -3.09
N LYS A 77 9.24 7.38 -2.67
CA LYS A 77 10.29 6.73 -3.49
C LYS A 77 10.28 5.18 -3.38
N THR A 78 10.36 4.61 -2.17
CA THR A 78 10.40 3.15 -1.90
C THR A 78 9.51 2.78 -0.71
N ILE A 79 8.93 1.58 -0.74
CA ILE A 79 8.00 1.02 0.25
C ILE A 79 8.15 -0.50 0.21
N ASP A 80 8.13 -1.09 1.41
CA ASP A 80 7.78 -2.48 1.69
C ASP A 80 6.60 -2.52 2.67
N ILE A 81 5.60 -3.36 2.40
CA ILE A 81 4.34 -3.44 3.15
C ILE A 81 3.74 -4.86 3.07
N ASP A 82 3.34 -5.36 4.23
CA ASP A 82 2.38 -6.46 4.39
C ASP A 82 1.02 -5.92 4.92
N ILE A 83 -0.10 -6.39 4.36
CA ILE A 83 -1.45 -6.12 4.87
C ILE A 83 -2.38 -7.33 4.67
N GLU A 84 -2.94 -7.88 5.74
CA GLU A 84 -3.96 -8.91 5.64
C GLU A 84 -5.26 -8.37 4.95
N LYS A 85 -5.81 -7.24 5.40
CA LYS A 85 -7.05 -6.67 4.83
C LYS A 85 -6.96 -5.19 4.47
N MET A 86 -6.97 -4.91 3.16
CA MET A 86 -6.95 -3.55 2.61
C MET A 86 -8.24 -3.18 1.86
N LYS A 87 -8.93 -2.10 2.30
CA LYS A 87 -10.15 -1.64 1.61
C LYS A 87 -9.90 -0.69 0.44
N ARG A 88 -8.98 0.27 0.59
CA ARG A 88 -8.75 1.31 -0.42
C ARG A 88 -7.32 1.81 -0.36
N TRP A 89 -6.63 1.68 -1.48
CA TRP A 89 -5.29 2.20 -1.66
C TRP A 89 -5.24 3.15 -2.85
N ASN A 90 -4.75 4.37 -2.61
CA ASN A 90 -4.33 5.30 -3.65
C ASN A 90 -2.82 5.59 -3.54
N VAL A 91 -2.08 5.49 -4.64
CA VAL A 91 -0.64 5.79 -4.66
C VAL A 91 -0.16 6.54 -5.89
N CYS A 92 0.76 7.48 -5.66
CA CYS A 92 1.62 8.11 -6.67
C CYS A 92 3.11 7.92 -6.31
N LYS A 93 3.87 7.07 -7.03
CA LYS A 93 5.24 6.63 -6.61
C LYS A 93 6.22 6.21 -7.74
N LYS A 94 7.49 5.94 -7.35
CA LYS A 94 8.56 5.38 -8.21
C LYS A 94 8.69 3.85 -8.14
N THR A 95 8.86 3.27 -6.94
CA THR A 95 9.00 1.82 -6.70
C THR A 95 8.16 1.40 -5.48
N ILE A 96 7.54 0.21 -5.53
CA ILE A 96 6.93 -0.45 -4.36
C ILE A 96 7.06 -1.96 -4.52
N ASP A 97 7.32 -2.63 -3.40
CA ASP A 97 7.00 -4.02 -3.10
C ASP A 97 5.84 -4.11 -2.07
N ILE A 98 4.86 -4.99 -2.30
CA ILE A 98 3.64 -5.16 -1.50
C ILE A 98 3.16 -6.62 -1.53
N ASP A 99 2.83 -7.15 -0.36
CA ASP A 99 1.98 -8.33 -0.18
C ASP A 99 0.62 -7.91 0.44
N ILE A 100 -0.50 -8.44 -0.09
CA ILE A 100 -1.85 -8.27 0.49
C ILE A 100 -2.70 -9.51 0.29
N GLU A 101 -3.17 -10.12 1.38
CA GLU A 101 -4.15 -11.23 1.30
C GLU A 101 -5.49 -10.76 0.68
N LYS A 102 -6.10 -9.67 1.18
CA LYS A 102 -7.41 -9.19 0.68
C LYS A 102 -7.44 -7.71 0.32
N MET A 103 -7.53 -7.42 -0.98
CA MET A 103 -7.62 -6.07 -1.52
C MET A 103 -8.96 -5.76 -2.20
N LYS A 104 -9.68 -4.73 -1.73
CA LYS A 104 -10.96 -4.33 -2.36
C LYS A 104 -10.83 -3.34 -3.52
N ARG A 105 -9.97 -2.33 -3.39
CA ARG A 105 -9.86 -1.24 -4.38
C ARG A 105 -8.47 -0.66 -4.39
N TRP A 106 -7.84 -0.72 -5.55
CA TRP A 106 -6.52 -0.17 -5.77
C TRP A 106 -6.56 0.80 -6.94
N ASN A 107 -6.07 2.02 -6.72
CA ASN A 107 -5.89 3.03 -7.77
C ASN A 107 -4.46 3.54 -7.74
N VAL A 108 -3.73 3.42 -8.86
CA VAL A 108 -2.32 3.82 -8.88
C VAL A 108 -1.86 4.48 -10.17
N CYS A 109 -1.01 5.50 -9.99
CA CYS A 109 -0.21 6.16 -11.02
C CYS A 109 1.30 6.01 -10.69
N LYS A 110 2.08 5.21 -11.45
CA LYS A 110 3.46 4.83 -11.05
C LYS A 110 4.42 4.51 -12.23
N LYS A 111 5.73 4.37 -11.91
CA LYS A 111 6.81 3.95 -12.83
C LYS A 111 7.10 2.44 -12.78
N THR A 112 7.39 1.87 -11.60
CA THR A 112 7.71 0.44 -11.39
C THR A 112 7.06 -0.09 -10.11
N ILE A 113 6.58 -1.33 -10.14
CA ILE A 113 5.86 -2.01 -9.04
C ILE A 113 6.07 -3.49 -9.14
N ASP A 114 6.23 -4.09 -7.98
CA ASP A 114 6.07 -5.51 -7.70
C ASP A 114 4.94 -5.67 -6.65
N ILE A 115 4.04 -6.64 -6.87
CA ILE A 115 2.84 -6.88 -6.04
C ILE A 115 2.47 -8.37 -6.09
N ASP A 116 2.23 -8.94 -4.91
CA ASP A 116 1.47 -10.17 -4.70
C ASP A 116 0.11 -9.84 -4.04
N ILE A 117 -0.99 -10.41 -4.55
CA ILE A 117 -2.32 -10.33 -3.92
C ILE A 117 -3.10 -11.64 -4.09
N GLU A 118 -3.47 -12.29 -2.99
CA GLU A 118 -4.35 -13.46 -3.05
C GLU A 118 -5.75 -13.09 -3.61
N LYS A 119 -6.41 -12.06 -3.07
CA LYS A 119 -7.78 -11.67 -3.51
C LYS A 119 -7.93 -10.20 -3.84
N MET A 120 -8.08 -9.89 -5.13
CA MET A 120 -8.29 -8.55 -5.65
C MET A 120 -9.67 -8.33 -6.28
N LYS A 121 -10.45 -7.35 -5.76
CA LYS A 121 -11.79 -7.04 -6.33
C LYS A 121 -11.77 -6.03 -7.47
N ARG A 122 -10.99 -4.96 -7.36
CA ARG A 122 -10.99 -3.85 -8.34
C ARG A 122 -9.65 -3.18 -8.38
N TRP A 123 -9.07 -3.14 -9.56
CA TRP A 123 -7.81 -2.47 -9.78
C TRP A 123 -7.89 -1.55 -10.99
N ASN A 124 -7.60 -0.27 -10.78
CA ASN A 124 -7.40 0.72 -11.84
C ASN A 124 -5.95 1.21 -11.87
N VAL A 125 -5.36 1.27 -13.07
CA VAL A 125 -3.95 1.69 -13.23
C VAL A 125 -3.66 2.52 -14.47
N CYS A 126 -2.81 3.54 -14.30
CA CYS A 126 -2.05 4.19 -15.38
C CYS A 126 -0.52 4.10 -15.10
N LYS A 127 0.27 3.33 -15.88
CA LYS A 127 1.69 3.02 -15.56
C LYS A 127 2.65 2.77 -16.74
N LYS A 128 3.97 2.73 -16.48
CA LYS A 128 5.06 2.40 -17.43
C LYS A 128 5.49 0.92 -17.38
N THR A 129 5.82 0.37 -16.20
CA THR A 129 6.26 -1.02 -15.99
C THR A 129 5.64 -1.59 -14.70
N ILE A 130 5.26 -2.86 -14.72
CA ILE A 130 4.60 -3.58 -13.63
C ILE A 130 4.94 -5.05 -13.73
N ASP A 131 5.20 -5.63 -12.56
CA ASP A 131 5.13 -7.05 -12.26
C ASP A 131 4.00 -7.27 -11.24
N ILE A 132 3.19 -8.31 -11.42
CA ILE A 132 2.03 -8.64 -10.58
C ILE A 132 1.79 -10.16 -10.61
N ASP A 133 1.62 -10.72 -9.42
CA ASP A 133 0.94 -11.99 -9.17
C ASP A 133 -0.42 -11.75 -8.48
N ILE A 134 -1.50 -12.38 -8.95
CA ILE A 134 -2.80 -12.40 -8.26
C ILE A 134 -3.51 -13.75 -8.43
N GLU A 135 -3.77 -14.46 -7.34
CA GLU A 135 -4.59 -15.68 -7.38
C GLU A 135 -6.03 -15.39 -7.88
N LYS A 136 -6.74 -14.39 -7.33
CA LYS A 136 -8.14 -14.09 -7.71
C LYS A 136 -8.41 -12.63 -8.01
N MET A 137 -8.70 -12.32 -9.27
CA MET A 137 -9.00 -10.97 -9.77
C MET A 137 -10.42 -10.79 -10.35
N LYS A 138 -11.25 -9.93 -9.75
CA LYS A 138 -12.63 -9.68 -10.26
C LYS A 138 -12.75 -8.64 -11.37
N ARG A 139 -12.03 -7.51 -11.27
CA ARG A 139 -12.15 -6.41 -12.24
C ARG A 139 -10.85 -5.66 -12.38
N TRP A 140 -10.37 -5.57 -13.60
CA TRP A 140 -9.11 -4.93 -13.92
C TRP A 140 -9.26 -3.89 -15.03
N ASN A 141 -8.79 -2.67 -14.80
CA ASN A 141 -8.76 -1.60 -15.80
C ASN A 141 -7.37 -0.98 -15.88
N VAL A 142 -6.82 -0.90 -17.08
CA VAL A 142 -5.41 -0.56 -17.28
C VAL A 142 -5.16 0.29 -18.52
N CYS A 143 -4.30 1.31 -18.37
CA CYS A 143 -3.75 2.12 -19.45
C CYS A 143 -2.20 2.20 -19.35
N LYS A 144 -1.41 1.49 -20.19
CA LYS A 144 0.04 1.28 -19.92
C LYS A 144 0.99 1.07 -21.13
N LYS A 145 2.32 1.14 -20.88
CA LYS A 145 3.38 0.83 -21.86
C LYS A 145 3.85 -0.63 -21.83
N THR A 146 4.25 -1.16 -20.66
CA THR A 146 4.76 -2.53 -20.46
C THR A 146 4.17 -3.14 -19.19
N ILE A 147 3.83 -4.43 -19.25
CA ILE A 147 3.13 -5.18 -18.21
C ILE A 147 3.61 -6.62 -18.26
N ASP A 148 3.99 -7.18 -17.12
CA ASP A 148 4.13 -8.62 -16.87
C ASP A 148 3.17 -9.02 -15.74
N ILE A 149 2.41 -10.11 -15.94
CA ILE A 149 1.29 -10.51 -15.09
C ILE A 149 1.09 -12.02 -15.12
N ASP A 150 0.97 -12.58 -13.92
CA ASP A 150 0.40 -13.89 -13.66
C ASP A 150 -0.91 -13.77 -12.85
N ILE A 151 -2.00 -14.38 -13.34
CA ILE A 151 -3.29 -14.40 -12.65
C ILE A 151 -4.01 -15.74 -12.81
N GLU A 152 -4.18 -16.46 -11.71
CA GLU A 152 -4.85 -17.77 -11.71
C GLU A 152 -6.36 -17.67 -12.03
N LYS A 153 -7.07 -16.63 -11.59
CA LYS A 153 -8.52 -16.47 -11.88
C LYS A 153 -8.93 -15.03 -12.15
N MET A 154 -9.25 -14.71 -13.42
CA MET A 154 -9.73 -13.39 -13.83
C MET A 154 -11.17 -13.37 -14.38
N LYS A 155 -12.04 -12.49 -13.85
CA LYS A 155 -13.44 -12.34 -14.34
C LYS A 155 -13.66 -11.31 -15.43
N ARG A 156 -13.08 -10.11 -15.30
CA ARG A 156 -13.30 -8.99 -16.23
C ARG A 156 -12.06 -8.12 -16.30
N TRP A 157 -11.68 -7.76 -17.53
CA TRP A 157 -10.57 -6.87 -17.77
C TRP A 157 -10.84 -5.91 -18.92
N ASN A 158 -10.22 -4.73 -18.84
CA ASN A 158 -10.15 -3.77 -19.92
C ASN A 158 -8.76 -3.16 -19.95
N VAL A 159 -8.12 -3.17 -21.12
CA VAL A 159 -6.72 -2.80 -21.28
C VAL A 159 -6.55 -1.94 -22.53
N CYS A 160 -5.89 -0.80 -22.35
CA CYS A 160 -5.37 0.04 -23.42
C CYS A 160 -3.84 0.12 -23.24
N LYS A 161 -3.05 -0.40 -24.20
CA LYS A 161 -1.60 -0.52 -23.98
C LYS A 161 -0.77 -0.59 -25.26
N LYS A 162 0.55 -0.45 -25.10
CA LYS A 162 1.56 -0.67 -26.16
C LYS A 162 2.11 -2.10 -26.19
N THR A 163 2.40 -2.72 -25.04
CA THR A 163 2.99 -4.07 -24.94
C THR A 163 2.44 -4.81 -23.71
N ILE A 164 2.24 -6.13 -23.81
CA ILE A 164 1.89 -6.99 -22.67
C ILE A 164 2.58 -8.34 -22.77
N ASP A 165 2.86 -8.91 -21.61
CA ASP A 165 2.86 -10.33 -21.35
C ASP A 165 1.78 -10.64 -20.29
N ILE A 166 1.01 -11.71 -20.50
CA ILE A 166 -0.03 -12.18 -19.57
C ILE A 166 -0.04 -13.69 -19.63
N ASP A 167 0.11 -14.32 -18.46
CA ASP A 167 -0.37 -15.67 -18.20
C ASP A 167 -1.67 -15.62 -17.39
N ILE A 168 -2.64 -16.43 -17.80
CA ILE A 168 -3.90 -16.65 -17.07
C ILE A 168 -4.14 -18.14 -17.09
N GLU A 169 -3.77 -18.80 -15.99
CA GLU A 169 -4.26 -20.15 -15.72
C GLU A 169 -5.79 -20.11 -15.59
N ARG A 170 -6.47 -21.17 -16.02
CA ARG A 170 -7.94 -21.24 -16.06
C ARG A 170 -8.52 -22.14 -14.99
#